data_AF-A0A938DVC9-F1
#
_entry.id   AF-A0A938DVC9-F1
#
_cell.length_a   1.000
_cell.length_b   1.000
_cell.length_c   1.000
_cell.angle_alpha   90.00
_cell.angle_beta   90.00
_cell.angle_gamma   90.00
#
_symmetry.space_group_name_H-M   'P 1'
#
loop_
_entity.id
_entity.type
_entity.pdbx_description
1 polymer ?
#
loop_
_entity_poly.entity_id
_entity_poly.type
_entity_poly.pdbx_seq_one_letter_code
_entity_poly.pdbx_strand_id
1 'polypeptide(L)'
;MCRQRRVRTDRRPPRPRRPQRATSRESPSAGSPGTATGNAPHSHHSTEPASAARYRPDPAPGLRARLRSGPTTSPRARSAFRAARQETHLVNDTIDHWLDGKAWPGNGPRRSSVYDPATGAVTAEVRLADSADVDAAVASSRAAFDEWRSSSLSKRTSVMFELRRILSERRDEFARVISSQHGKVRSDAAGEVQRGLEVVEFACGIPQLLKGGYTEQASTEVDVYSIRQPVGVTVGITPFNFPAMVPLWMCPVAIACGNSFILKPSERDPGAALLLAQAWADAGLPDGVFNVLHGDAEAVNGLLTHPGVDAVSFVGSTPIAQHVYATGTAAGKRVQALGGAKNHMIVLPDADLEAAADAAVSAGFGSAGERCMAISVVVAVDPVGDDLVDAIAERTRAIRVGPGDDPVSEMGPVVTGAHRDRVRGYVDAGEADGVRVVVDGREVQVDGHPDGFWIGPTLLDGVQVGQSVYTDEIFGPVLCVVRAASYDEAVGLVRDNAYGNGVAIFTRDGGAARRFTFDVEAGMVGVNVPIPVPMAYYSFGGWGDSLFGDTHVHGPEGVHFYTRGKVVTERWADPSTRGPDLGFPTHN
;
A
#
# COMPACT_ATOMS: atom_id res chain seq x y z
N MET A 1 -50.17 -1.90 14.33
CA MET A 1 -51.37 -2.66 14.77
C MET A 1 -51.23 -4.10 14.23
N CYS A 2 -51.36 -5.11 15.11
CA CYS A 2 -51.29 -6.60 14.90
C CYS A 2 -50.04 -7.18 14.21
N ARG A 3 -49.04 -7.82 14.85
CA ARG A 3 -48.95 -8.99 15.79
C ARG A 3 -49.53 -10.31 15.27
N GLN A 4 -48.64 -11.29 15.01
CA GLN A 4 -48.71 -12.73 15.34
C GLN A 4 -47.33 -13.36 15.01
N ARG A 5 -46.39 -13.55 15.94
CA ARG A 5 -46.18 -14.71 16.87
C ARG A 5 -46.46 -16.10 16.27
N ARG A 6 -45.39 -16.84 15.96
CA ARG A 6 -45.30 -18.30 16.20
C ARG A 6 -43.95 -18.65 16.82
N VAL A 7 -44.02 -19.20 18.02
CA VAL A 7 -42.97 -19.86 18.78
C VAL A 7 -43.03 -21.35 18.42
N ARG A 8 -41.90 -21.97 18.09
CA ARG A 8 -41.70 -23.41 18.28
C ARG A 8 -40.32 -23.64 18.87
N THR A 9 -40.36 -24.09 20.11
CA THR A 9 -39.30 -24.70 20.89
C THR A 9 -39.03 -26.11 20.38
N ASP A 10 -37.77 -26.49 20.18
CA ASP A 10 -37.33 -27.86 20.44
C ASP A 10 -35.86 -27.87 20.87
N ARG A 11 -35.66 -28.04 22.18
CA ARG A 11 -34.38 -28.27 22.85
C ARG A 11 -34.03 -29.76 22.71
N ARG A 12 -32.94 -30.08 22.03
CA ARG A 12 -32.28 -31.40 22.16
C ARG A 12 -31.25 -31.35 23.30
N PRO A 13 -31.27 -32.31 24.26
CA PRO A 13 -30.31 -32.35 25.36
C PRO A 13 -28.96 -32.97 24.94
N PRO A 14 -27.87 -32.71 25.68
CA PRO A 14 -26.53 -33.20 25.37
C PRO A 14 -26.37 -34.68 25.73
N ARG A 15 -25.60 -35.42 24.91
CA ARG A 15 -25.24 -36.82 25.17
C ARG A 15 -24.19 -36.93 26.28
N PRO A 16 -24.26 -37.95 27.16
CA PRO A 16 -23.33 -38.11 28.27
C PRO A 16 -21.99 -38.75 27.84
N ARG A 17 -20.89 -38.21 28.36
CA ARG A 17 -19.57 -38.87 28.36
C ARG A 17 -19.56 -40.00 29.39
N ARG A 18 -19.08 -41.19 29.00
CA ARG A 18 -18.74 -42.28 29.94
C ARG A 18 -17.21 -42.53 29.96
N PRO A 19 -16.64 -42.99 31.09
CA PRO A 19 -15.20 -43.00 31.34
C PRO A 19 -14.57 -44.42 31.33
N GLN A 20 -13.22 -44.43 31.48
CA GLN A 20 -12.30 -45.54 31.81
C GLN A 20 -11.87 -46.41 30.60
N ARG A 21 -10.63 -46.92 30.49
CA ARG A 21 -9.74 -47.43 31.54
C ARG A 21 -8.30 -47.61 31.00
N ALA A 22 -7.33 -47.45 31.91
CA ALA A 22 -5.93 -47.82 31.72
C ALA A 22 -5.74 -49.35 31.72
N THR A 23 -4.74 -49.83 30.96
CA THR A 23 -4.05 -51.09 31.24
C THR A 23 -2.56 -50.95 30.96
N SER A 24 -1.80 -51.03 32.04
CA SER A 24 -0.36 -51.29 32.17
C SER A 24 0.01 -52.70 31.71
N ARG A 25 1.23 -52.87 31.18
CA ARG A 25 2.08 -54.04 31.48
C ARG A 25 3.57 -53.70 31.32
N GLU A 26 4.29 -54.04 32.38
CA GLU A 26 5.73 -54.00 32.69
C GLU A 26 6.57 -54.88 31.73
N SER A 27 7.76 -54.43 31.25
CA SER A 27 9.14 -54.59 31.80
C SER A 27 9.78 -55.97 31.47
N PRO A 28 11.14 -56.18 31.49
CA PRO A 28 12.17 -55.36 32.13
C PRO A 28 13.56 -55.22 31.46
N SER A 29 14.26 -54.17 31.93
CA SER A 29 15.63 -54.06 32.47
C SER A 29 16.93 -54.28 31.66
N ALA A 30 17.86 -53.35 31.99
CA ALA A 30 19.32 -53.45 32.15
C ALA A 30 20.17 -53.10 30.92
N GLY A 31 21.22 -52.27 30.98
CA GLY A 31 21.83 -51.49 32.06
C GLY A 31 22.94 -50.61 31.46
N SER A 32 23.19 -49.44 32.05
CA SER A 32 24.42 -48.64 31.87
C SER A 32 25.55 -49.24 32.75
N PRO A 33 26.83 -48.78 32.81
CA PRO A 33 27.40 -47.50 32.31
C PRO A 33 28.88 -47.53 31.82
N GLY A 34 29.41 -46.35 31.43
CA GLY A 34 30.84 -45.98 31.40
C GLY A 34 31.61 -46.39 30.13
N THR A 35 32.64 -45.72 29.63
CA THR A 35 33.45 -44.56 30.05
C THR A 35 34.33 -44.15 28.87
N ALA A 36 34.53 -42.84 28.72
CA ALA A 36 35.69 -42.08 28.23
C ALA A 36 36.78 -42.65 27.25
N THR A 37 37.28 -41.69 26.45
CA THR A 37 38.63 -41.47 25.88
C THR A 37 38.90 -41.78 24.40
N GLY A 38 39.46 -40.77 23.70
CA GLY A 38 40.66 -40.97 22.86
C GLY A 38 40.58 -40.70 21.35
N ASN A 39 41.11 -39.53 20.95
CA ASN A 39 41.96 -39.23 19.77
C ASN A 39 41.56 -39.63 18.31
N ALA A 40 41.25 -38.59 17.51
CA ALA A 40 41.79 -38.13 16.19
C ALA A 40 42.53 -39.10 15.20
N PRO A 41 42.82 -38.66 13.95
CA PRO A 41 41.95 -38.14 12.88
C PRO A 41 42.19 -38.89 11.53
N HIS A 42 41.28 -38.77 10.55
CA HIS A 42 41.57 -39.19 9.16
C HIS A 42 41.26 -38.09 8.14
N SER A 43 42.35 -37.61 7.54
CA SER A 43 42.46 -36.80 6.34
C SER A 43 42.13 -37.63 5.08
N HIS A 44 41.36 -37.08 4.15
CA HIS A 44 41.37 -37.54 2.76
C HIS A 44 41.52 -36.38 1.77
N HIS A 45 42.72 -36.36 1.20
CA HIS A 45 43.19 -35.88 -0.09
C HIS A 45 42.22 -35.14 -1.03
N SER A 46 42.59 -33.88 -1.29
CA SER A 46 42.32 -33.15 -2.52
C SER A 46 43.37 -33.52 -3.58
N THR A 47 42.95 -33.81 -4.80
CA THR A 47 43.82 -33.91 -5.98
C THR A 47 43.26 -33.02 -7.10
N GLU A 48 43.97 -31.95 -7.42
CA GLU A 48 43.91 -31.28 -8.72
C GLU A 48 44.48 -32.18 -9.82
N PRO A 49 44.14 -31.89 -11.09
CA PRO A 49 45.24 -31.72 -12.03
C PRO A 49 45.09 -30.51 -12.97
N ALA A 50 46.17 -29.73 -13.01
CA ALA A 50 46.92 -29.22 -14.15
C ALA A 50 46.21 -28.78 -15.44
N SER A 51 46.52 -27.53 -15.79
CA SER A 51 46.30 -26.85 -17.06
C SER A 51 46.91 -27.55 -18.28
N ALA A 52 46.20 -27.56 -19.40
CA ALA A 52 46.79 -27.65 -20.73
C ALA A 52 45.95 -26.94 -21.81
N ALA A 53 46.67 -26.11 -22.58
CA ALA A 53 46.49 -25.80 -24.00
C ALA A 53 45.26 -25.01 -24.49
N ARG A 54 45.59 -23.89 -25.12
CA ARG A 54 44.76 -22.96 -25.89
C ARG A 54 44.24 -23.63 -27.17
N TYR A 55 42.96 -23.42 -27.47
CA TYR A 55 42.41 -23.57 -28.83
C TYR A 55 41.47 -22.39 -29.11
N ARG A 56 41.83 -21.57 -30.10
CA ARG A 56 40.98 -20.53 -30.70
C ARG A 56 40.59 -21.00 -32.11
N PRO A 57 39.32 -20.96 -32.51
CA PRO A 57 38.97 -21.01 -33.92
C PRO A 57 38.85 -19.58 -34.48
N ASP A 58 39.50 -19.33 -35.62
CA ASP A 58 39.27 -18.15 -36.46
C ASP A 58 37.91 -18.25 -37.18
N PRO A 59 37.23 -17.12 -37.48
CA PRO A 59 35.94 -17.11 -38.15
C PRO A 59 36.08 -17.11 -39.69
N ALA A 60 35.18 -17.82 -40.37
CA ALA A 60 35.02 -17.80 -41.82
C ALA A 60 34.34 -16.50 -42.31
N PRO A 61 34.58 -16.04 -43.57
CA PRO A 61 34.08 -14.77 -44.09
C PRO A 61 32.81 -14.89 -44.98
N GLY A 62 31.99 -13.83 -44.96
CA GLY A 62 30.87 -13.56 -45.90
C GLY A 62 29.50 -13.54 -45.19
N LEU A 63 28.52 -12.68 -45.47
CA LEU A 63 28.29 -11.70 -46.54
C LEU A 63 27.23 -10.69 -46.03
N ARG A 64 27.31 -9.46 -46.54
CA ARG A 64 26.54 -8.24 -46.23
C ARG A 64 25.00 -8.39 -46.13
N ALA A 65 24.39 -7.66 -45.18
CA ALA A 65 23.07 -7.03 -45.36
C ALA A 65 22.99 -5.68 -44.64
N ARG A 66 22.32 -4.72 -45.29
CA ARG A 66 22.31 -3.27 -45.06
C ARG A 66 21.45 -2.88 -43.86
N LEU A 67 21.95 -2.02 -42.97
CA LEU A 67 21.12 -1.18 -42.10
C LEU A 67 21.47 0.29 -42.34
N ARG A 68 20.44 1.07 -42.63
CA ARG A 68 20.49 2.52 -42.86
C ARG A 68 20.73 3.24 -41.53
N SER A 69 21.68 4.18 -41.54
CA SER A 69 21.93 5.13 -40.46
C SER A 69 20.84 6.21 -40.41
N GLY A 70 20.13 6.31 -39.28
CA GLY A 70 19.37 7.52 -38.89
C GLY A 70 20.30 8.52 -38.18
N PRO A 71 19.94 9.81 -38.11
CA PRO A 71 20.85 10.86 -37.63
C PRO A 71 21.05 10.76 -36.11
N THR A 72 22.31 10.72 -35.70
CA THR A 72 22.74 10.82 -34.30
C THR A 72 22.72 12.28 -33.86
N THR A 73 21.77 12.65 -33.01
CA THR A 73 21.79 13.93 -32.29
C THR A 73 22.85 13.90 -31.19
N SER A 74 23.74 14.90 -31.16
CA SER A 74 24.92 14.92 -30.29
C SER A 74 24.58 15.11 -28.79
N PRO A 75 25.45 14.65 -27.86
CA PRO A 75 25.25 14.79 -26.41
C PRO A 75 25.14 16.24 -25.91
N ARG A 76 25.62 17.22 -26.70
CA ARG A 76 25.52 18.65 -26.35
C ARG A 76 24.10 19.22 -26.49
N ALA A 77 23.25 18.65 -27.35
CA ALA A 77 21.85 19.08 -27.50
C ALA A 77 20.97 18.65 -26.32
N ARG A 78 21.31 17.53 -25.64
CA ARG A 78 20.60 17.05 -24.44
C ARG A 78 20.94 17.86 -23.17
N SER A 79 22.12 18.49 -23.14
CA SER A 79 22.55 19.33 -22.02
C SER A 79 21.92 20.73 -22.07
N ALA A 80 21.76 21.32 -23.26
CA ALA A 80 21.14 22.64 -23.42
C ALA A 80 19.62 22.64 -23.12
N PHE A 81 18.93 21.52 -23.34
CA PHE A 81 17.51 21.36 -22.98
C PHE A 81 17.26 21.17 -21.48
N ARG A 82 18.27 20.78 -20.70
CA ARG A 82 18.14 20.54 -19.24
C ARG A 82 18.31 21.81 -18.41
N ALA A 83 19.03 22.80 -18.94
CA ALA A 83 19.34 24.05 -18.24
C ALA A 83 18.24 25.13 -18.38
N ALA A 84 17.32 25.02 -19.34
CA ALA A 84 16.23 25.99 -19.55
C ALA A 84 14.96 25.68 -18.72
N ARG A 85 15.03 24.73 -17.77
CA ARG A 85 13.89 24.30 -16.92
C ARG A 85 14.09 24.55 -15.42
N GLN A 86 15.20 25.18 -15.04
CA GLN A 86 15.38 25.74 -13.71
C GLN A 86 14.99 27.21 -13.80
N GLU A 87 14.03 27.62 -12.99
CA GLU A 87 13.36 28.93 -12.99
C GLU A 87 12.25 29.08 -14.03
N THR A 88 11.09 28.47 -13.76
CA THR A 88 9.82 28.99 -14.25
C THR A 88 9.02 29.42 -13.03
N HIS A 89 8.86 30.72 -12.90
CA HIS A 89 7.95 31.38 -11.97
C HIS A 89 6.55 30.79 -12.11
N LEU A 90 6.06 30.08 -11.10
CA LEU A 90 4.66 29.67 -10.99
C LEU A 90 3.82 30.88 -10.56
N VAL A 91 3.51 31.74 -11.51
CA VAL A 91 2.49 32.78 -11.34
C VAL A 91 1.60 32.69 -12.58
N ASN A 92 0.61 31.78 -12.50
CA ASN A 92 -0.51 31.45 -13.43
C ASN A 92 -0.55 30.01 -14.01
N ASP A 93 -0.27 28.95 -13.22
CA ASP A 93 -0.22 27.57 -13.73
C ASP A 93 -1.44 26.72 -13.37
N THR A 94 -2.24 26.38 -14.40
CA THR A 94 -3.31 25.38 -14.30
C THR A 94 -2.72 23.98 -14.49
N ILE A 95 -3.03 23.06 -13.59
CA ILE A 95 -2.66 21.64 -13.64
C ILE A 95 -3.72 20.90 -14.46
N ASP A 96 -3.32 20.54 -15.68
CA ASP A 96 -4.10 19.78 -16.65
C ASP A 96 -4.16 18.27 -16.31
N HIS A 97 -5.09 17.55 -16.92
CA HIS A 97 -5.12 16.08 -16.90
C HIS A 97 -3.95 15.50 -17.73
N TRP A 98 -3.81 14.17 -17.72
CA TRP A 98 -2.93 13.44 -18.64
C TRP A 98 -3.71 12.40 -19.42
N LEU A 99 -3.75 12.53 -20.75
CA LEU A 99 -4.50 11.67 -21.65
C LEU A 99 -3.67 11.38 -22.90
N ASP A 100 -3.56 10.11 -23.29
CA ASP A 100 -2.83 9.68 -24.51
C ASP A 100 -1.39 10.23 -24.57
N GLY A 101 -0.65 10.06 -23.47
CA GLY A 101 0.78 10.40 -23.43
C GLY A 101 1.10 11.89 -23.35
N LYS A 102 0.12 12.76 -23.07
CA LYS A 102 0.32 14.21 -23.00
C LYS A 102 -0.61 14.90 -22.00
N ALA A 103 -0.22 16.11 -21.61
CA ALA A 103 -1.08 17.02 -20.86
C ALA A 103 -2.35 17.34 -21.67
N TRP A 104 -3.50 17.34 -21.00
CA TRP A 104 -4.80 17.52 -21.62
C TRP A 104 -5.73 18.40 -20.75
N PRO A 105 -6.25 19.51 -21.30
CA PRO A 105 -7.02 20.47 -20.52
C PRO A 105 -8.45 20.03 -20.18
N GLY A 106 -8.90 18.84 -20.59
CA GLY A 106 -10.30 18.43 -20.41
C GLY A 106 -11.28 19.25 -21.24
N ASN A 107 -12.56 18.95 -21.04
CA ASN A 107 -13.71 19.61 -21.66
C ASN A 107 -14.40 20.56 -20.67
N GLY A 108 -14.28 20.28 -19.37
CA GLY A 108 -14.91 21.06 -18.30
C GLY A 108 -14.17 22.34 -17.90
N PRO A 109 -14.88 23.39 -17.43
CA PRO A 109 -14.26 24.63 -16.95
C PRO A 109 -13.87 24.59 -15.46
N ARG A 110 -14.28 23.55 -14.71
CA ARG A 110 -14.15 23.50 -13.25
C ARG A 110 -12.71 23.30 -12.80
N ARG A 111 -12.37 23.95 -11.68
CA ARG A 111 -11.04 23.91 -11.07
C ARG A 111 -11.13 23.91 -9.55
N SER A 112 -10.06 23.46 -8.90
CA SER A 112 -9.83 23.58 -7.46
C SER A 112 -8.47 24.18 -7.18
N SER A 113 -8.34 24.95 -6.10
CA SER A 113 -7.06 25.50 -5.66
C SER A 113 -6.14 24.41 -5.10
N VAL A 114 -4.86 24.52 -5.43
CA VAL A 114 -3.76 23.76 -4.84
C VAL A 114 -2.95 24.73 -3.99
N TYR A 115 -2.69 24.35 -2.74
CA TYR A 115 -2.03 25.20 -1.76
C TYR A 115 -0.58 24.78 -1.57
N ASP A 116 0.25 25.71 -1.12
CA ASP A 116 1.44 25.40 -0.34
C ASP A 116 1.06 25.43 1.15
N PRO A 117 1.01 24.27 1.83
CA PRO A 117 0.60 24.20 3.23
C PRO A 117 1.49 24.96 4.21
N ALA A 118 2.76 25.22 3.88
CA ALA A 118 3.68 25.93 4.76
C ALA A 118 3.45 27.46 4.73
N THR A 119 2.90 27.98 3.64
CA THR A 119 2.61 29.42 3.49
C THR A 119 1.13 29.74 3.52
N GLY A 120 0.26 28.76 3.32
CA GLY A 120 -1.18 28.95 3.17
C GLY A 120 -1.59 29.56 1.82
N ALA A 121 -0.64 29.84 0.93
CA ALA A 121 -0.88 30.48 -0.35
C ALA A 121 -1.38 29.46 -1.39
N VAL A 122 -2.25 29.90 -2.30
CA VAL A 122 -2.61 29.14 -3.49
C VAL A 122 -1.44 29.20 -4.49
N THR A 123 -0.92 28.04 -4.89
CA THR A 123 0.22 27.92 -5.81
C THR A 123 -0.20 27.54 -7.23
N ALA A 124 -1.34 26.87 -7.39
CA ALA A 124 -1.88 26.46 -8.68
C ALA A 124 -3.40 26.23 -8.61
N GLU A 125 -4.01 26.01 -9.77
CA GLU A 125 -5.37 25.45 -9.88
C GLU A 125 -5.33 24.12 -10.60
N VAL A 126 -6.02 23.08 -10.11
CA VAL A 126 -6.15 21.79 -10.80
C VAL A 126 -7.51 21.65 -11.44
N ARG A 127 -7.56 21.07 -12.64
CA ARG A 127 -8.83 20.81 -13.35
C ARG A 127 -9.64 19.73 -12.68
N LEU A 128 -10.96 19.88 -12.75
CA LEU A 128 -11.90 18.88 -12.26
C LEU A 128 -12.69 18.30 -13.43
N ALA A 129 -12.44 17.02 -13.71
CA ALA A 129 -13.07 16.29 -14.81
C ALA A 129 -14.58 16.22 -14.64
N ASP A 130 -15.28 16.42 -15.76
CA ASP A 130 -16.72 16.16 -15.89
C ASP A 130 -17.00 14.76 -16.50
N SER A 131 -18.27 14.46 -16.74
CA SER A 131 -18.67 13.20 -17.38
C SER A 131 -18.06 12.95 -18.77
N ALA A 132 -17.88 13.99 -19.59
CA ALA A 132 -17.29 13.85 -20.92
C ALA A 132 -15.78 13.56 -20.81
N ASP A 133 -15.13 14.09 -19.79
CA ASP A 133 -13.74 13.80 -19.48
C ASP A 133 -13.54 12.35 -19.03
N VAL A 134 -14.47 11.82 -18.21
CA VAL A 134 -14.50 10.40 -17.84
C VAL A 134 -14.65 9.51 -19.08
N ASP A 135 -15.60 9.82 -19.96
CA ASP A 135 -15.83 9.04 -21.19
C ASP A 135 -14.59 9.02 -22.10
N ALA A 136 -13.93 10.18 -22.28
CA ALA A 136 -12.71 10.31 -23.06
C ALA A 136 -11.55 9.48 -22.48
N ALA A 137 -11.34 9.54 -21.16
CA ALA A 137 -10.31 8.76 -20.49
C ALA A 137 -10.54 7.25 -20.62
N VAL A 138 -11.77 6.79 -20.45
CA VAL A 138 -12.11 5.37 -20.59
C VAL A 138 -12.00 4.90 -22.04
N ALA A 139 -12.42 5.70 -23.01
CA ALA A 139 -12.28 5.36 -24.43
C ALA A 139 -10.81 5.18 -24.83
N SER A 140 -9.94 6.12 -24.43
CA SER A 140 -8.48 6.03 -24.60
C SER A 140 -7.92 4.75 -23.99
N SER A 141 -8.23 4.48 -22.72
CA SER A 141 -7.72 3.30 -22.01
C SER A 141 -8.26 1.97 -22.59
N ARG A 142 -9.47 1.95 -23.15
CA ARG A 142 -10.00 0.78 -23.86
C ARG A 142 -9.26 0.51 -25.16
N ALA A 143 -9.01 1.54 -25.97
CA ALA A 143 -8.25 1.39 -27.21
C ALA A 143 -6.81 0.88 -26.94
N ALA A 144 -6.15 1.47 -25.94
CA ALA A 144 -4.78 1.07 -25.57
C ALA A 144 -4.71 -0.34 -24.95
N PHE A 145 -5.77 -0.78 -24.25
CA PHE A 145 -5.83 -2.12 -23.64
C PHE A 145 -5.70 -3.24 -24.67
N ASP A 146 -6.38 -3.13 -25.82
CA ASP A 146 -6.40 -4.19 -26.84
C ASP A 146 -5.02 -4.46 -27.43
N GLU A 147 -4.20 -3.43 -27.58
CA GLU A 147 -2.79 -3.56 -27.97
C GLU A 147 -1.95 -4.06 -26.79
N TRP A 148 -2.06 -3.42 -25.62
CA TRP A 148 -1.17 -3.68 -24.50
C TRP A 148 -1.31 -5.09 -23.92
N ARG A 149 -2.53 -5.64 -23.86
CA ARG A 149 -2.76 -7.02 -23.39
C ARG A 149 -2.06 -8.08 -24.24
N SER A 150 -1.81 -7.75 -25.51
CA SER A 150 -1.21 -8.65 -26.51
C SER A 150 0.32 -8.50 -26.57
N SER A 151 0.89 -7.52 -25.86
CA SER A 151 2.33 -7.34 -25.73
C SER A 151 3.01 -8.58 -25.12
N SER A 152 4.27 -8.81 -25.47
CA SER A 152 5.06 -9.87 -24.83
C SER A 152 5.39 -9.51 -23.38
N LEU A 153 5.53 -10.54 -22.53
CA LEU A 153 5.98 -10.36 -21.15
C LEU A 153 7.33 -9.64 -21.09
N SER A 154 8.24 -9.93 -22.02
CA SER A 154 9.54 -9.24 -22.10
C SER A 154 9.38 -7.73 -22.29
N LYS A 155 8.47 -7.29 -23.18
CA LYS A 155 8.21 -5.85 -23.39
C LYS A 155 7.62 -5.21 -22.13
N ARG A 156 6.65 -5.87 -21.47
CA ARG A 156 6.08 -5.37 -20.21
C ARG A 156 7.14 -5.22 -19.12
N THR A 157 7.97 -6.25 -18.95
CA THR A 157 9.09 -6.24 -17.99
C THR A 157 10.12 -5.15 -18.30
N SER A 158 10.48 -4.93 -19.56
CA SER A 158 11.42 -3.85 -19.94
C SER A 158 10.91 -2.46 -19.54
N VAL A 159 9.61 -2.20 -19.70
CA VAL A 159 9.01 -0.92 -19.26
C VAL A 159 9.10 -0.77 -17.73
N MET A 160 8.87 -1.83 -16.95
CA MET A 160 9.00 -1.76 -15.48
C MET A 160 10.44 -1.46 -15.04
N PHE A 161 11.44 -2.09 -15.67
CA PHE A 161 12.85 -1.80 -15.37
C PHE A 161 13.22 -0.35 -15.70
N GLU A 162 12.70 0.19 -16.79
CA GLU A 162 12.97 1.58 -17.18
C GLU A 162 12.26 2.57 -16.25
N LEU A 163 10.99 2.29 -15.88
CA LEU A 163 10.30 3.08 -14.87
C LEU A 163 11.06 3.10 -13.55
N ARG A 164 11.54 1.94 -13.09
CA ARG A 164 12.36 1.82 -11.87
C ARG A 164 13.59 2.71 -11.94
N ARG A 165 14.30 2.71 -13.08
CA ARG A 165 15.47 3.58 -13.31
C ARG A 165 15.08 5.06 -13.21
N ILE A 166 14.03 5.47 -13.91
CA ILE A 166 13.56 6.86 -13.95
C ILE A 166 13.13 7.36 -12.58
N LEU A 167 12.34 6.59 -11.84
CA LEU A 167 11.88 6.97 -10.50
C LEU A 167 13.04 7.10 -9.51
N SER A 168 14.04 6.21 -9.59
CA SER A 168 15.26 6.31 -8.78
C SER A 168 16.05 7.59 -9.10
N GLU A 169 16.23 7.93 -10.38
CA GLU A 169 16.94 9.13 -10.81
C GLU A 169 16.20 10.45 -10.52
N ARG A 170 14.88 10.41 -10.51
CA ARG A 170 14.02 11.59 -10.29
C ARG A 170 13.49 11.69 -8.86
N ARG A 171 13.97 10.86 -7.92
CA ARG A 171 13.46 10.80 -6.55
C ARG A 171 13.40 12.16 -5.86
N ASP A 172 14.44 12.98 -6.01
CA ASP A 172 14.50 14.30 -5.38
C ASP A 172 13.52 15.31 -6.01
N GLU A 173 13.23 15.15 -7.30
CA GLU A 173 12.22 15.96 -8.00
C GLU A 173 10.82 15.65 -7.47
N PHE A 174 10.49 14.37 -7.31
CA PHE A 174 9.26 13.93 -6.66
C PHE A 174 9.16 14.44 -5.22
N ALA A 175 10.22 14.24 -4.42
CA ALA A 175 10.24 14.65 -3.02
C ALA A 175 9.97 16.16 -2.86
N ARG A 176 10.54 17.00 -3.74
CA ARG A 176 10.28 18.44 -3.75
C ARG A 176 8.82 18.77 -4.09
N VAL A 177 8.24 18.15 -5.12
CA VAL A 177 6.85 18.43 -5.52
C VAL A 177 5.86 17.97 -4.45
N ILE A 178 6.04 16.76 -3.92
CA ILE A 178 5.23 16.24 -2.82
C ILE A 178 5.31 17.18 -1.62
N SER A 179 6.52 17.54 -1.19
CA SER A 179 6.72 18.44 -0.05
C SER A 179 6.04 19.80 -0.26
N SER A 180 6.12 20.37 -1.47
CA SER A 180 5.52 21.69 -1.77
C SER A 180 3.99 21.74 -1.80
N GLN A 181 3.31 20.60 -1.96
CA GLN A 181 1.84 20.55 -2.07
C GLN A 181 1.18 19.84 -0.88
N HIS A 182 1.84 18.82 -0.33
CA HIS A 182 1.39 18.12 0.88
C HIS A 182 1.90 18.79 2.16
N GLY A 183 3.13 19.33 2.15
CA GLY A 183 3.77 19.94 3.33
C GLY A 183 4.75 19.03 4.08
N LYS A 184 4.73 17.70 3.87
CA LYS A 184 5.66 16.80 4.57
C LYS A 184 7.13 17.13 4.27
N VAL A 185 8.02 16.82 5.20
CA VAL A 185 9.46 17.03 5.04
C VAL A 185 10.02 16.22 3.86
N ARG A 186 11.05 16.75 3.19
CA ARG A 186 11.65 16.10 2.01
C ARG A 186 12.13 14.66 2.25
N SER A 187 12.60 14.34 3.46
CA SER A 187 13.02 12.99 3.84
C SER A 187 11.85 12.01 3.82
N ASP A 188 10.70 12.38 4.37
CA ASP A 188 9.46 11.60 4.31
C ASP A 188 8.98 11.42 2.87
N ALA A 189 8.99 12.49 2.07
CA ALA A 189 8.60 12.43 0.67
C ALA A 189 9.54 11.53 -0.16
N ALA A 190 10.85 11.56 0.11
CA ALA A 190 11.80 10.66 -0.53
C ALA A 190 11.59 9.20 -0.10
N GLY A 191 11.28 8.96 1.19
CA GLY A 191 10.92 7.65 1.73
C GLY A 191 9.65 7.10 1.08
N GLU A 192 8.64 7.94 0.87
CA GLU A 192 7.42 7.59 0.14
C GLU A 192 7.74 7.09 -1.28
N VAL A 193 8.52 7.85 -2.05
CA VAL A 193 8.90 7.45 -3.42
C VAL A 193 9.68 6.14 -3.40
N GLN A 194 10.58 5.95 -2.42
CA GLN A 194 11.33 4.71 -2.25
C GLN A 194 10.41 3.50 -1.99
N ARG A 195 9.38 3.64 -1.15
CA ARG A 195 8.40 2.57 -0.90
C ARG A 195 7.56 2.25 -2.14
N GLY A 196 7.20 3.27 -2.94
CA GLY A 196 6.57 3.04 -4.24
C GLY A 196 7.48 2.32 -5.23
N LEU A 197 8.78 2.65 -5.23
CA LEU A 197 9.79 2.01 -6.08
C LEU A 197 9.91 0.51 -5.82
N GLU A 198 9.81 0.07 -4.57
CA GLU A 198 9.83 -1.35 -4.20
C GLU A 198 8.70 -2.15 -4.85
N VAL A 199 7.52 -1.54 -5.07
CA VAL A 199 6.41 -2.19 -5.79
C VAL A 199 6.69 -2.29 -7.29
N VAL A 200 7.36 -1.29 -7.88
CA VAL A 200 7.84 -1.39 -9.26
C VAL A 200 8.87 -2.50 -9.40
N GLU A 201 9.77 -2.65 -8.42
CA GLU A 201 10.74 -3.74 -8.37
C GLU A 201 10.07 -5.12 -8.26
N PHE A 202 9.01 -5.25 -7.46
CA PHE A 202 8.17 -6.45 -7.45
C PHE A 202 7.52 -6.71 -8.82
N ALA A 203 6.99 -5.68 -9.47
CA ALA A 203 6.34 -5.79 -10.78
C ALA A 203 7.32 -6.18 -11.91
N CYS A 204 8.63 -5.94 -11.78
CA CYS A 204 9.63 -6.48 -12.71
C CYS A 204 9.59 -8.02 -12.78
N GLY A 205 9.17 -8.69 -11.69
CA GLY A 205 9.00 -10.14 -11.60
C GLY A 205 7.74 -10.70 -12.28
N ILE A 206 6.97 -9.89 -13.02
CA ILE A 206 5.67 -10.29 -13.57
C ILE A 206 5.65 -11.60 -14.39
N PRO A 207 6.69 -11.99 -15.16
CA PRO A 207 6.66 -13.27 -15.88
C PRO A 207 6.53 -14.48 -14.97
N GLN A 208 7.10 -14.42 -13.76
CA GLN A 208 6.97 -15.47 -12.75
C GLN A 208 5.60 -15.40 -12.07
N LEU A 209 5.13 -14.20 -11.74
CA LEU A 209 3.90 -13.96 -10.99
C LEU A 209 2.62 -14.34 -11.77
N LEU A 210 2.68 -14.37 -13.11
CA LEU A 210 1.56 -14.74 -13.97
C LEU A 210 1.49 -16.23 -14.33
N LYS A 211 2.44 -17.05 -13.88
CA LYS A 211 2.40 -18.50 -14.14
C LYS A 211 1.12 -19.12 -13.59
N GLY A 212 0.47 -19.94 -14.42
CA GLY A 212 -0.58 -20.85 -13.98
C GLY A 212 -0.04 -22.22 -13.60
N GLY A 213 -0.95 -23.15 -13.33
CA GLY A 213 -0.65 -24.56 -13.12
C GLY A 213 -0.88 -25.37 -14.41
N TYR A 214 -0.22 -26.52 -14.51
CA TYR A 214 -0.41 -27.50 -15.58
C TYR A 214 -0.52 -28.90 -14.97
N THR A 215 -1.48 -29.69 -15.44
CA THR A 215 -1.71 -31.07 -15.06
C THR A 215 -1.78 -31.89 -16.35
N GLU A 216 -0.72 -32.64 -16.60
CA GLU A 216 -0.67 -33.64 -17.67
C GLU A 216 -1.54 -34.84 -17.28
N GLN A 217 -2.32 -35.37 -18.22
CA GLN A 217 -3.16 -36.57 -18.01
C GLN A 217 -4.10 -36.43 -16.80
N ALA A 218 -4.77 -35.28 -16.68
CA ALA A 218 -5.86 -35.09 -15.71
C ALA A 218 -6.99 -36.12 -15.93
N SER A 219 -7.13 -36.58 -17.18
CA SER A 219 -7.81 -37.81 -17.60
C SER A 219 -7.05 -38.39 -18.80
N THR A 220 -7.42 -39.58 -19.27
CA THR A 220 -6.77 -40.26 -20.41
C THR A 220 -6.77 -39.37 -21.65
N GLU A 221 -5.56 -38.95 -22.06
CA GLU A 221 -5.28 -38.02 -23.17
C GLU A 221 -5.90 -36.62 -22.99
N VAL A 222 -6.15 -36.21 -21.73
CA VAL A 222 -6.69 -34.90 -21.38
C VAL A 222 -5.74 -34.15 -20.46
N ASP A 223 -5.25 -33.00 -20.93
CA ASP A 223 -4.46 -32.08 -20.11
C ASP A 223 -5.34 -30.95 -19.57
N VAL A 224 -4.98 -30.43 -18.40
CA VAL A 224 -5.66 -29.29 -17.77
C VAL A 224 -4.63 -28.25 -17.34
N TYR A 225 -4.85 -26.98 -17.71
CA TYR A 225 -3.98 -25.89 -17.28
C TYR A 225 -4.72 -24.60 -17.01
N SER A 226 -4.12 -23.73 -16.19
CA SER A 226 -4.66 -22.41 -15.86
C SER A 226 -3.86 -21.28 -16.47
N ILE A 227 -4.54 -20.19 -16.82
CA ILE A 227 -3.99 -18.96 -17.38
C ILE A 227 -4.51 -17.78 -16.56
N ARG A 228 -3.64 -16.84 -16.22
CA ARG A 228 -4.03 -15.53 -15.69
C ARG A 228 -4.05 -14.51 -16.82
N GLN A 229 -5.22 -13.94 -17.11
CA GLN A 229 -5.38 -12.88 -18.13
C GLN A 229 -5.71 -11.55 -17.45
N PRO A 230 -5.33 -10.39 -18.03
CA PRO A 230 -5.73 -9.10 -17.49
C PRO A 230 -7.27 -8.95 -17.46
N VAL A 231 -7.73 -8.13 -16.52
CA VAL A 231 -9.15 -7.81 -16.33
C VAL A 231 -9.66 -6.79 -17.36
N GLY A 232 -8.85 -5.80 -17.73
CA GLY A 232 -9.17 -4.81 -18.76
C GLY A 232 -8.75 -3.38 -18.39
N VAL A 233 -9.71 -2.45 -18.33
CA VAL A 233 -9.49 -1.07 -17.89
C VAL A 233 -9.69 -1.00 -16.39
N THR A 234 -8.66 -0.52 -15.69
CA THR A 234 -8.61 -0.46 -14.24
C THR A 234 -8.50 0.98 -13.77
N VAL A 235 -9.07 1.29 -12.61
CA VAL A 235 -9.08 2.64 -12.03
C VAL A 235 -8.43 2.60 -10.66
N GLY A 236 -7.54 3.56 -10.37
CA GLY A 236 -7.01 3.84 -9.04
C GLY A 236 -7.48 5.20 -8.54
N ILE A 237 -8.11 5.23 -7.37
CA ILE A 237 -8.50 6.46 -6.68
C ILE A 237 -7.65 6.58 -5.42
N THR A 238 -6.85 7.64 -5.31
CA THR A 238 -5.80 7.73 -4.28
C THR A 238 -5.96 8.96 -3.39
N PRO A 239 -5.56 8.87 -2.11
CA PRO A 239 -5.70 9.96 -1.14
C PRO A 239 -4.58 10.99 -1.32
N PHE A 240 -4.66 12.09 -0.57
CA PHE A 240 -3.63 13.12 -0.57
C PHE A 240 -2.35 12.65 0.11
N ASN A 241 -2.47 11.87 1.18
CA ASN A 241 -1.35 11.71 2.10
C ASN A 241 -0.13 10.95 1.55
N PHE A 242 -0.28 10.24 0.43
CA PHE A 242 0.80 9.55 -0.27
C PHE A 242 0.58 9.61 -1.79
N PRO A 243 0.80 10.78 -2.43
CA PRO A 243 0.41 11.03 -3.81
C PRO A 243 1.37 10.38 -4.84
N ALA A 244 2.46 9.74 -4.39
CA ALA A 244 3.34 8.90 -5.21
C ALA A 244 3.26 7.42 -4.81
N MET A 245 3.40 7.09 -3.52
CA MET A 245 3.47 5.69 -3.07
C MET A 245 2.18 4.93 -3.37
N VAL A 246 1.01 5.49 -3.04
CA VAL A 246 -0.27 4.78 -3.20
C VAL A 246 -0.63 4.57 -4.69
N PRO A 247 -0.44 5.55 -5.59
CA PRO A 247 -0.52 5.26 -7.02
C PRO A 247 0.42 4.13 -7.47
N LEU A 248 1.65 4.09 -6.96
CA LEU A 248 2.63 3.05 -7.25
C LEU A 248 2.31 1.69 -6.61
N TRP A 249 1.42 1.62 -5.62
CA TRP A 249 0.86 0.35 -5.15
C TRP A 249 -0.11 -0.28 -6.16
N MET A 250 -0.71 0.56 -7.01
CA MET A 250 -1.79 0.15 -7.92
C MET A 250 -1.29 -0.02 -9.35
N CYS A 251 -0.82 1.06 -9.97
CA CYS A 251 -0.61 1.11 -11.41
C CYS A 251 0.51 0.21 -11.95
N PRO A 252 1.66 0.00 -11.26
CA PRO A 252 2.72 -0.87 -11.80
C PRO A 252 2.26 -2.32 -11.88
N VAL A 253 1.57 -2.82 -10.85
CA VAL A 253 1.06 -4.20 -10.83
C VAL A 253 -0.03 -4.38 -11.89
N ALA A 254 -0.98 -3.45 -11.98
CA ALA A 254 -2.05 -3.49 -12.98
C ALA A 254 -1.50 -3.50 -14.41
N ILE A 255 -0.60 -2.56 -14.73
CA ILE A 255 -0.02 -2.40 -16.07
C ILE A 255 0.88 -3.59 -16.41
N ALA A 256 1.69 -4.09 -15.47
CA ALA A 256 2.53 -5.27 -15.70
C ALA A 256 1.68 -6.52 -16.00
N CYS A 257 0.52 -6.67 -15.34
CA CYS A 257 -0.45 -7.73 -15.64
C CYS A 257 -1.09 -7.61 -17.04
N GLY A 258 -0.93 -6.47 -17.72
CA GLY A 258 -1.45 -6.22 -19.08
C GLY A 258 -2.75 -5.40 -19.12
N ASN A 259 -3.12 -4.72 -18.04
CA ASN A 259 -4.26 -3.80 -18.00
C ASN A 259 -3.86 -2.40 -18.45
N SER A 260 -4.84 -1.59 -18.85
CA SER A 260 -4.70 -0.13 -18.85
C SER A 260 -5.23 0.45 -17.54
N PHE A 261 -4.78 1.65 -17.19
CA PHE A 261 -4.97 2.24 -15.88
C PHE A 261 -5.31 3.72 -15.95
N ILE A 262 -6.39 4.12 -15.27
CA ILE A 262 -6.78 5.51 -15.07
C ILE A 262 -6.55 5.85 -13.59
N LEU A 263 -5.67 6.81 -13.32
CA LEU A 263 -5.42 7.34 -11.99
C LEU A 263 -6.28 8.57 -11.73
N LYS A 264 -7.09 8.57 -10.67
CA LYS A 264 -7.79 9.73 -10.11
C LYS A 264 -7.12 10.09 -8.77
N PRO A 265 -6.07 10.93 -8.78
CA PRO A 265 -5.32 11.29 -7.57
C PRO A 265 -6.05 12.38 -6.77
N SER A 266 -5.67 12.60 -5.51
CA SER A 266 -6.21 13.73 -4.76
C SER A 266 -5.93 15.05 -5.48
N GLU A 267 -6.93 15.92 -5.50
CA GLU A 267 -6.88 17.28 -6.03
C GLU A 267 -6.09 18.24 -5.13
N ARG A 268 -5.70 17.82 -3.91
CA ARG A 268 -4.93 18.63 -2.97
C ARG A 268 -3.45 18.75 -3.34
N ASP A 269 -2.86 17.67 -3.84
CA ASP A 269 -1.44 17.54 -4.19
C ASP A 269 -1.21 16.76 -5.50
N PRO A 270 -1.81 17.23 -6.61
CA PRO A 270 -1.88 16.48 -7.87
C PRO A 270 -0.54 16.38 -8.63
N GLY A 271 0.49 17.15 -8.24
CA GLY A 271 1.73 17.30 -9.00
C GLY A 271 2.51 15.99 -9.16
N ALA A 272 2.54 15.16 -8.12
CA ALA A 272 3.24 13.87 -8.17
C ALA A 272 2.64 12.92 -9.22
N ALA A 273 1.33 12.97 -9.44
CA ALA A 273 0.65 12.15 -10.43
C ALA A 273 1.08 12.50 -11.88
N LEU A 274 1.30 13.78 -12.18
CA LEU A 274 1.82 14.20 -13.48
C LEU A 274 3.29 13.83 -13.68
N LEU A 275 4.10 13.85 -12.61
CA LEU A 275 5.46 13.33 -12.67
C LEU A 275 5.48 11.82 -12.95
N LEU A 276 4.57 11.06 -12.35
CA LEU A 276 4.38 9.63 -12.67
C LEU A 276 3.96 9.43 -14.12
N ALA A 277 3.03 10.24 -14.63
CA ALA A 277 2.59 10.15 -16.02
C ALA A 277 3.73 10.38 -17.02
N GLN A 278 4.55 11.40 -16.77
CA GLN A 278 5.76 11.64 -17.56
C GLN A 278 6.76 10.48 -17.42
N ALA A 279 6.94 9.92 -16.22
CA ALA A 279 7.85 8.80 -16.01
C ALA A 279 7.41 7.54 -16.78
N TRP A 280 6.10 7.27 -16.87
CA TRP A 280 5.56 6.18 -17.69
C TRP A 280 5.79 6.40 -19.19
N ALA A 281 5.55 7.61 -19.68
CA ALA A 281 5.82 7.97 -21.07
C ALA A 281 7.32 7.85 -21.40
N ASP A 282 8.19 8.37 -20.54
CA ASP A 282 9.64 8.25 -20.68
C ASP A 282 10.12 6.80 -20.62
N ALA A 283 9.42 5.92 -19.88
CA ALA A 283 9.68 4.48 -19.83
C ALA A 283 9.26 3.72 -21.11
N GLY A 284 8.63 4.42 -22.07
CA GLY A 284 8.16 3.84 -23.33
C GLY A 284 6.90 3.00 -23.18
N LEU A 285 6.05 3.32 -22.20
CA LEU A 285 4.69 2.81 -22.10
C LEU A 285 3.85 3.38 -23.27
N PRO A 286 3.03 2.58 -23.97
CA PRO A 286 2.17 3.10 -25.03
C PRO A 286 1.15 4.11 -24.52
N ASP A 287 0.82 5.08 -25.37
CA ASP A 287 -0.18 6.10 -25.08
C ASP A 287 -1.53 5.47 -24.73
N GLY A 288 -2.23 6.05 -23.75
CA GLY A 288 -3.53 5.60 -23.26
C GLY A 288 -3.49 4.42 -22.27
N VAL A 289 -2.36 3.72 -22.13
CA VAL A 289 -2.22 2.65 -21.12
C VAL A 289 -2.20 3.23 -19.70
N PHE A 290 -1.64 4.43 -19.51
CA PHE A 290 -1.71 5.17 -18.25
C PHE A 290 -2.24 6.58 -18.49
N ASN A 291 -3.37 6.89 -17.87
CA ASN A 291 -4.02 8.20 -17.91
C ASN A 291 -4.18 8.76 -16.48
N VAL A 292 -4.13 10.08 -16.33
CA VAL A 292 -4.39 10.78 -15.07
C VAL A 292 -5.60 11.69 -15.27
N LEU A 293 -6.68 11.41 -14.52
CA LEU A 293 -7.90 12.19 -14.54
C LEU A 293 -8.08 12.86 -13.18
N HIS A 294 -7.71 14.14 -13.09
CA HIS A 294 -8.01 14.97 -11.92
C HIS A 294 -9.52 15.24 -11.82
N GLY A 295 -10.04 15.39 -10.61
CA GLY A 295 -11.48 15.53 -10.39
C GLY A 295 -11.84 15.36 -8.93
N ASP A 296 -13.12 15.48 -8.62
CA ASP A 296 -13.65 15.28 -7.28
C ASP A 296 -14.65 14.10 -7.27
N ALA A 297 -15.67 14.17 -6.42
CA ALA A 297 -16.71 13.16 -6.32
C ALA A 297 -17.44 12.89 -7.66
N GLU A 298 -17.55 13.88 -8.54
CA GLU A 298 -18.18 13.69 -9.86
C GLU A 298 -17.37 12.72 -10.72
N ALA A 299 -16.06 12.95 -10.86
CA ALA A 299 -15.17 12.07 -11.61
C ALA A 299 -15.11 10.67 -11.00
N VAL A 300 -15.06 10.56 -9.66
CA VAL A 300 -15.12 9.27 -8.96
C VAL A 300 -16.41 8.53 -9.31
N ASN A 301 -17.57 9.14 -9.13
CA ASN A 301 -18.86 8.48 -9.38
C ASN A 301 -19.05 8.12 -10.87
N GLY A 302 -18.55 8.96 -11.77
CA GLY A 302 -18.48 8.65 -13.20
C GLY A 302 -17.69 7.37 -13.46
N LEU A 303 -16.45 7.27 -12.95
CA LEU A 303 -15.61 6.08 -13.11
C LEU A 303 -16.22 4.81 -12.47
N LEU A 304 -16.86 4.93 -11.30
CA LEU A 304 -17.50 3.81 -10.61
C LEU A 304 -18.69 3.25 -11.40
N THR A 305 -19.42 4.08 -12.13
CA THR A 305 -20.64 3.67 -12.85
C THR A 305 -20.42 3.44 -14.34
N HIS A 306 -19.34 3.95 -14.92
CA HIS A 306 -19.04 3.81 -16.35
C HIS A 306 -18.92 2.32 -16.76
N PRO A 307 -19.59 1.87 -17.84
CA PRO A 307 -19.61 0.46 -18.26
C PRO A 307 -18.27 -0.01 -18.84
N GLY A 308 -17.44 0.93 -19.27
CA GLY A 308 -16.09 0.68 -19.78
C GLY A 308 -15.01 0.53 -18.70
N VAL A 309 -15.32 0.41 -17.41
CA VAL A 309 -14.34 0.15 -16.34
C VAL A 309 -14.57 -1.24 -15.74
N ASP A 310 -13.52 -2.06 -15.58
CA ASP A 310 -13.64 -3.45 -15.11
C ASP A 310 -13.30 -3.65 -13.63
N ALA A 311 -12.37 -2.85 -13.09
CA ALA A 311 -11.95 -2.95 -11.69
C ALA A 311 -11.55 -1.59 -11.11
N VAL A 312 -11.78 -1.41 -9.81
CA VAL A 312 -11.49 -0.17 -9.07
C VAL A 312 -10.70 -0.48 -7.81
N SER A 313 -9.57 0.20 -7.63
CA SER A 313 -8.77 0.19 -6.41
C SER A 313 -8.89 1.56 -5.75
N PHE A 314 -9.28 1.60 -4.48
CA PHE A 314 -9.45 2.82 -3.71
C PHE A 314 -8.64 2.76 -2.41
N VAL A 315 -8.03 3.89 -2.04
CA VAL A 315 -7.48 4.11 -0.71
C VAL A 315 -7.93 5.50 -0.25
N GLY A 316 -8.44 5.60 0.97
CA GLY A 316 -8.90 6.86 1.55
C GLY A 316 -9.64 6.65 2.86
N SER A 317 -10.57 7.54 3.21
CA SER A 317 -11.35 7.40 4.44
C SER A 317 -12.41 6.29 4.35
N THR A 318 -12.73 5.68 5.49
CA THR A 318 -13.72 4.59 5.58
C THR A 318 -15.09 4.93 4.97
N PRO A 319 -15.70 6.11 5.21
CA PRO A 319 -17.00 6.42 4.61
C PRO A 319 -16.96 6.44 3.07
N ILE A 320 -15.85 6.91 2.49
CA ILE A 320 -15.67 6.95 1.04
C ILE A 320 -15.31 5.56 0.50
N ALA A 321 -14.50 4.78 1.22
CA ALA A 321 -14.18 3.40 0.87
C ALA A 321 -15.46 2.54 0.78
N GLN A 322 -16.35 2.68 1.76
CA GLN A 322 -17.64 2.00 1.78
C GLN A 322 -18.52 2.42 0.59
N HIS A 323 -18.59 3.73 0.28
CA HIS A 323 -19.32 4.25 -0.88
C HIS A 323 -18.78 3.70 -2.21
N VAL A 324 -17.46 3.73 -2.39
CA VAL A 324 -16.77 3.23 -3.58
C VAL A 324 -17.00 1.73 -3.75
N TYR A 325 -16.87 0.96 -2.67
CA TYR A 325 -17.12 -0.47 -2.67
C TYR A 325 -18.57 -0.78 -3.06
N ALA A 326 -19.55 -0.19 -2.37
CA ALA A 326 -20.97 -0.43 -2.63
C ALA A 326 -21.38 -0.03 -4.05
N THR A 327 -20.96 1.17 -4.51
CA THR A 327 -21.34 1.70 -5.83
C THR A 327 -20.67 0.92 -6.96
N GLY A 328 -19.36 0.66 -6.85
CA GLY A 328 -18.63 -0.06 -7.89
C GLY A 328 -19.09 -1.52 -8.03
N THR A 329 -19.32 -2.22 -6.91
CA THR A 329 -19.84 -3.59 -6.94
C THR A 329 -21.28 -3.67 -7.43
N ALA A 330 -22.14 -2.71 -7.07
CA ALA A 330 -23.49 -2.60 -7.65
C ALA A 330 -23.48 -2.40 -9.18
N ALA A 331 -22.43 -1.74 -9.69
CA ALA A 331 -22.18 -1.59 -11.13
C ALA A 331 -21.43 -2.80 -11.76
N GLY A 332 -21.29 -3.92 -11.04
CA GLY A 332 -20.71 -5.18 -11.54
C GLY A 332 -19.18 -5.22 -11.59
N LYS A 333 -18.49 -4.25 -10.99
CA LYS A 333 -17.02 -4.14 -11.02
C LYS A 333 -16.39 -4.92 -9.87
N ARG A 334 -15.13 -5.33 -10.06
CA ARG A 334 -14.27 -5.76 -8.95
C ARG A 334 -13.82 -4.52 -8.18
N VAL A 335 -13.95 -4.53 -6.86
CA VAL A 335 -13.53 -3.40 -6.03
C VAL A 335 -12.74 -3.88 -4.82
N GLN A 336 -11.59 -3.26 -4.60
CA GLN A 336 -10.89 -3.28 -3.31
C GLN A 336 -10.83 -1.83 -2.81
N ALA A 337 -11.30 -1.56 -1.61
CA ALA A 337 -11.38 -0.22 -1.06
C ALA A 337 -10.85 -0.19 0.37
N LEU A 338 -9.70 0.46 0.56
CA LEU A 338 -9.04 0.58 1.86
C LEU A 338 -9.48 1.87 2.54
N GLY A 339 -9.86 1.73 3.82
CA GLY A 339 -10.42 2.78 4.66
C GLY A 339 -9.41 3.39 5.63
N GLY A 340 -9.96 4.07 6.63
CA GLY A 340 -9.22 4.72 7.71
C GLY A 340 -8.73 3.74 8.77
N ALA A 341 -8.09 4.32 9.80
CA ALA A 341 -7.47 3.56 10.87
C ALA A 341 -7.52 4.26 12.22
N LYS A 342 -7.33 3.47 13.28
CA LYS A 342 -7.00 3.94 14.62
C LYS A 342 -6.04 2.93 15.25
N ASN A 343 -4.76 2.98 14.86
CA ASN A 343 -3.81 1.93 15.21
C ASN A 343 -3.34 2.06 16.66
N HIS A 344 -3.28 0.93 17.35
CA HIS A 344 -2.83 0.81 18.73
C HIS A 344 -1.40 0.27 18.81
N MET A 345 -0.63 0.82 19.73
CA MET A 345 0.67 0.30 20.17
C MET A 345 0.56 -0.11 21.64
N ILE A 346 0.54 -1.41 21.90
CA ILE A 346 0.50 -1.98 23.24
C ILE A 346 1.93 -2.06 23.79
N VAL A 347 2.19 -1.47 24.96
CA VAL A 347 3.49 -1.52 25.62
C VAL A 347 3.36 -2.33 26.91
N LEU A 348 4.02 -3.48 26.96
CA LEU A 348 4.00 -4.36 28.13
C LEU A 348 5.06 -3.97 29.17
N PRO A 349 4.94 -4.42 30.44
CA PRO A 349 5.87 -4.11 31.52
C PRO A 349 7.33 -4.49 31.28
N ASP A 350 7.57 -5.48 30.44
CA ASP A 350 8.90 -5.99 30.12
C ASP A 350 9.52 -5.34 28.86
N ALA A 351 8.79 -4.42 28.22
CA ALA A 351 9.27 -3.70 27.05
C ALA A 351 10.52 -2.86 27.37
N ASP A 352 11.33 -2.64 26.34
CA ASP A 352 12.34 -1.57 26.39
C ASP A 352 11.60 -0.22 26.29
N LEU A 353 11.48 0.48 27.42
CA LEU A 353 10.64 1.68 27.54
C LEU A 353 11.15 2.83 26.66
N GLU A 354 12.47 3.03 26.60
CA GLU A 354 13.07 4.08 25.77
C GLU A 354 12.83 3.80 24.28
N ALA A 355 13.04 2.56 23.84
CA ALA A 355 12.77 2.17 22.46
C ALA A 355 11.28 2.26 22.11
N ALA A 356 10.39 1.92 23.05
CA ALA A 356 8.95 2.09 22.88
C ALA A 356 8.55 3.57 22.77
N ALA A 357 9.13 4.45 23.58
CA ALA A 357 8.89 5.89 23.50
C ALA A 357 9.39 6.48 22.17
N ASP A 358 10.61 6.13 21.72
CA ASP A 358 11.14 6.52 20.40
C ASP A 358 10.22 6.08 19.26
N ALA A 359 9.73 4.84 19.33
CA ALA A 359 8.84 4.25 18.35
C ALA A 359 7.46 4.93 18.33
N ALA A 360 6.88 5.23 19.50
CA ALA A 360 5.60 5.92 19.62
C ALA A 360 5.64 7.32 18.99
N VAL A 361 6.71 8.07 19.24
CA VAL A 361 6.93 9.42 18.69
C VAL A 361 7.12 9.35 17.16
N SER A 362 8.00 8.46 16.69
CA SER A 362 8.28 8.30 15.26
C SER A 362 7.03 7.88 14.48
N ALA A 363 6.21 7.00 15.06
CA ALA A 363 5.02 6.49 14.42
C ALA A 363 3.77 7.36 14.58
N GLY A 364 3.71 8.19 15.63
CA GLY A 364 2.59 9.10 15.87
C GLY A 364 2.71 10.43 15.15
N PHE A 365 3.92 10.97 15.02
CA PHE A 365 4.12 12.34 14.49
C PHE A 365 4.79 12.38 13.10
N GLY A 366 5.33 11.27 12.61
CA GLY A 366 5.87 11.20 11.25
C GLY A 366 4.84 11.63 10.19
N SER A 367 5.24 12.49 9.26
CA SER A 367 4.33 13.19 8.32
C SER A 367 3.13 13.86 9.01
N ALA A 368 3.35 14.51 10.16
CA ALA A 368 2.32 15.16 10.96
C ALA A 368 1.14 14.24 11.33
N GLY A 369 1.37 12.93 11.47
CA GLY A 369 0.33 11.95 11.79
C GLY A 369 -0.67 11.70 10.65
N GLU A 370 -0.48 12.27 9.46
CA GLU A 370 -1.33 12.07 8.28
C GLU A 370 -1.02 10.72 7.59
N ARG A 371 -1.02 9.63 8.35
CA ARG A 371 -0.75 8.27 7.85
C ARG A 371 -1.81 7.31 8.38
N CYS A 372 -2.41 6.50 7.50
CA CYS A 372 -3.32 5.42 7.93
C CYS A 372 -2.60 4.35 8.78
N MET A 373 -1.26 4.33 8.78
CA MET A 373 -0.43 3.47 9.62
C MET A 373 0.20 4.22 10.80
N ALA A 374 -0.16 5.48 11.05
CA ALA A 374 0.29 6.18 12.24
C ALA A 374 -0.22 5.46 13.50
N ILE A 375 0.64 5.34 14.51
CA ILE A 375 0.19 4.95 15.85
C ILE A 375 -0.50 6.18 16.44
N SER A 376 -1.81 6.07 16.68
CA SER A 376 -2.60 7.17 17.25
C SER A 376 -3.01 6.89 18.70
N VAL A 377 -2.89 5.63 19.14
CA VAL A 377 -3.17 5.22 20.51
C VAL A 377 -2.02 4.37 21.04
N VAL A 378 -1.38 4.80 22.12
CA VAL A 378 -0.50 3.97 22.94
C VAL A 378 -1.34 3.38 24.07
N VAL A 379 -1.30 2.06 24.22
CA VAL A 379 -1.92 1.36 25.34
C VAL A 379 -0.80 0.98 26.31
N ALA A 380 -0.69 1.75 27.39
CA ALA A 380 0.29 1.49 28.44
C ALA A 380 -0.29 0.45 29.41
N VAL A 381 0.32 -0.73 29.46
CA VAL A 381 -0.09 -1.79 30.40
C VAL A 381 0.62 -1.58 31.73
N ASP A 382 -0.14 -1.54 32.82
CA ASP A 382 0.38 -1.27 34.15
C ASP A 382 1.60 -2.16 34.49
N PRO A 383 2.65 -1.60 35.11
CA PRO A 383 2.71 -0.26 35.71
C PRO A 383 3.43 0.81 34.85
N VAL A 384 3.67 0.60 33.54
CA VAL A 384 4.61 1.45 32.78
C VAL A 384 4.13 2.84 32.43
N GLY A 385 2.85 3.15 32.69
CA GLY A 385 2.19 4.27 32.02
C GLY A 385 2.77 5.65 32.33
N ASP A 386 3.15 5.94 33.57
CA ASP A 386 3.67 7.27 33.91
C ASP A 386 5.06 7.50 33.30
N ASP A 387 5.97 6.54 33.51
CA ASP A 387 7.33 6.59 32.94
C ASP A 387 7.31 6.67 31.41
N LEU A 388 6.39 5.92 30.76
CA LEU A 388 6.24 5.95 29.31
C LEU A 388 5.70 7.29 28.81
N VAL A 389 4.70 7.87 29.49
CA VAL A 389 4.16 9.19 29.12
C VAL A 389 5.23 10.27 29.24
N ASP A 390 6.03 10.24 30.31
CA ASP A 390 7.10 11.21 30.52
C ASP A 390 8.19 11.08 29.44
N ALA A 391 8.61 9.85 29.13
CA ALA A 391 9.59 9.57 28.07
C ALA A 391 9.11 10.00 26.67
N ILE A 392 7.82 9.78 26.35
CA ILE A 392 7.21 10.25 25.10
C ILE A 392 7.13 11.78 25.10
N ALA A 393 6.73 12.40 26.20
CA ALA A 393 6.57 13.85 26.30
C ALA A 393 7.90 14.59 26.11
N GLU A 394 8.99 14.09 26.68
CA GLU A 394 10.34 14.64 26.48
C GLU A 394 10.70 14.71 24.99
N ARG A 395 10.59 13.58 24.29
CA ARG A 395 10.90 13.45 22.86
C ARG A 395 9.96 14.27 21.99
N THR A 396 8.67 14.29 22.33
CA THR A 396 7.65 15.04 21.59
C THR A 396 7.96 16.54 21.57
N ARG A 397 8.43 17.11 22.70
CA ARG A 397 8.81 18.53 22.80
C ARG A 397 10.06 18.87 21.99
N ALA A 398 10.90 17.89 21.65
CA ALA A 398 12.12 18.10 20.89
C ALA A 398 11.91 18.15 19.36
N ILE A 399 10.73 17.76 18.88
CA ILE A 399 10.40 17.74 17.44
C ILE A 399 10.44 19.17 16.87
N ARG A 400 11.26 19.35 15.83
CA ARG A 400 11.29 20.61 15.08
C ARG A 400 10.20 20.66 14.03
N VAL A 401 9.20 21.50 14.24
CA VAL A 401 8.13 21.80 13.28
C VAL A 401 8.57 22.94 12.38
N GLY A 402 8.44 22.77 11.06
CA GLY A 402 8.82 23.79 10.11
C GLY A 402 8.48 23.44 8.66
N PRO A 403 8.84 24.30 7.69
CA PRO A 403 8.59 24.08 6.27
C PRO A 403 9.24 22.79 5.78
N GLY A 404 8.58 22.09 4.85
CA GLY A 404 9.03 20.79 4.37
C GLY A 404 10.35 20.84 3.57
N ASP A 405 10.72 22.02 3.07
CA ASP A 405 11.99 22.28 2.37
C ASP A 405 13.14 22.72 3.27
N ASP A 406 12.87 23.01 4.55
CA ASP A 406 13.90 23.25 5.55
C ASP A 406 14.51 21.90 6.00
N PRO A 407 15.83 21.68 5.83
CA PRO A 407 16.49 20.43 6.22
C PRO A 407 16.52 20.17 7.72
N VAL A 408 16.26 21.15 8.58
CA VAL A 408 16.21 20.92 10.05
C VAL A 408 14.83 20.49 10.53
N SER A 409 13.79 20.67 9.72
CA SER A 409 12.42 20.27 10.04
C SER A 409 12.30 18.75 10.14
N GLU A 410 11.64 18.29 11.19
CA GLU A 410 11.29 16.88 11.41
C GLU A 410 9.81 16.64 11.13
N MET A 411 8.98 17.69 11.20
CA MET A 411 7.55 17.63 10.92
C MET A 411 7.08 18.88 10.15
N GLY A 412 6.29 18.66 9.10
CA GLY A 412 5.67 19.72 8.31
C GLY A 412 4.30 20.17 8.83
N PRO A 413 3.63 21.10 8.13
CA PRO A 413 2.23 21.43 8.36
C PRO A 413 1.31 20.27 7.94
N VAL A 414 0.03 20.35 8.31
CA VAL A 414 -1.01 19.45 7.77
C VAL A 414 -1.55 19.96 6.43
N VAL A 415 -2.17 19.10 5.63
CA VAL A 415 -2.44 19.36 4.19
C VAL A 415 -3.32 20.58 3.89
N THR A 416 -4.25 20.96 4.78
CA THR A 416 -5.17 22.10 4.55
C THR A 416 -5.50 22.84 5.84
N GLY A 417 -5.81 24.13 5.76
CA GLY A 417 -6.28 24.92 6.91
C GLY A 417 -7.55 24.36 7.55
N ALA A 418 -8.50 23.85 6.76
CA ALA A 418 -9.70 23.20 7.29
C ALA A 418 -9.37 21.93 8.08
N HIS A 419 -8.35 21.16 7.64
CA HIS A 419 -7.89 19.98 8.38
C HIS A 419 -7.17 20.36 9.67
N ARG A 420 -6.32 21.40 9.65
CA ARG A 420 -5.71 21.99 10.87
C ARG A 420 -6.77 22.34 11.91
N ASP A 421 -7.81 23.07 11.50
CA ASP A 421 -8.87 23.50 12.42
C ASP A 421 -9.68 22.30 12.96
N ARG A 422 -9.90 21.26 12.15
CA ARG A 422 -10.53 20.00 12.59
C ARG A 422 -9.68 19.28 13.64
N VAL A 423 -8.37 19.15 13.41
CA VAL A 423 -7.46 18.49 14.36
C VAL A 423 -7.41 19.27 15.68
N ARG A 424 -7.31 20.60 15.63
CA ARG A 424 -7.40 21.46 16.83
C ARG A 424 -8.71 21.21 17.60
N GLY A 425 -9.84 21.14 16.88
CA GLY A 425 -11.15 20.87 17.48
C GLY A 425 -11.23 19.54 18.24
N TYR A 426 -10.53 18.49 17.79
CA TYR A 426 -10.44 17.23 18.55
C TYR A 426 -9.67 17.40 19.86
N VAL A 427 -8.57 18.15 19.85
CA VAL A 427 -7.79 18.44 21.06
C VAL A 427 -8.62 19.26 22.05
N ASP A 428 -9.30 20.30 21.58
CA ASP A 428 -10.21 21.12 22.39
C ASP A 428 -11.33 20.29 23.02
N ALA A 429 -11.94 19.37 22.25
CA ALA A 429 -12.98 18.47 22.74
C ALA A 429 -12.43 17.48 23.78
N GLY A 430 -11.24 16.92 23.55
CA GLY A 430 -10.58 16.03 24.52
C GLY A 430 -10.30 16.71 25.85
N GLU A 431 -9.74 17.92 25.82
CA GLU A 431 -9.49 18.72 27.03
C GLU A 431 -10.80 19.04 27.77
N ALA A 432 -11.86 19.41 27.05
CA ALA A 432 -13.19 19.65 27.63
C ALA A 432 -13.80 18.39 28.26
N ASP A 433 -13.51 17.21 27.71
CA ASP A 433 -13.90 15.90 28.25
C ASP A 433 -13.01 15.42 29.41
N GLY A 434 -12.08 16.26 29.89
CA GLY A 434 -11.22 15.97 31.04
C GLY A 434 -9.95 15.17 30.71
N VAL A 435 -9.60 15.01 29.44
CA VAL A 435 -8.33 14.41 29.02
C VAL A 435 -7.17 15.34 29.38
N ARG A 436 -6.07 14.77 29.89
CA ARG A 436 -4.88 15.55 30.23
C ARG A 436 -4.06 15.85 28.99
N VAL A 437 -3.90 17.13 28.64
CA VAL A 437 -2.98 17.58 27.59
C VAL A 437 -1.57 17.69 28.18
N VAL A 438 -0.69 16.73 27.85
CA VAL A 438 0.68 16.62 28.40
C VAL A 438 1.68 17.48 27.60
N VAL A 439 1.48 17.51 26.28
CA VAL A 439 2.15 18.39 25.34
C VAL A 439 1.07 19.00 24.48
N ASP A 440 1.01 20.33 24.42
CA ASP A 440 -0.01 21.07 23.66
C ASP A 440 0.62 21.66 22.40
N GLY A 441 0.20 21.15 21.24
CA GLY A 441 0.66 21.62 19.93
C GLY A 441 -0.27 22.62 19.25
N ARG A 442 -1.37 23.05 19.88
CA ARG A 442 -2.43 23.85 19.21
C ARG A 442 -1.95 25.22 18.71
N GLU A 443 -0.97 25.82 19.39
CA GLU A 443 -0.52 27.19 19.14
C GLU A 443 0.90 27.30 18.55
N VAL A 444 1.40 26.23 17.92
CA VAL A 444 2.75 26.24 17.31
C VAL A 444 2.90 27.41 16.33
N GLN A 445 3.99 28.16 16.48
CA GLN A 445 4.37 29.27 15.60
C GLN A 445 5.64 28.88 14.85
N VAL A 446 5.66 29.12 13.55
CA VAL A 446 6.83 28.88 12.69
C VAL A 446 7.31 30.21 12.12
N ASP A 447 8.54 30.58 12.44
CA ASP A 447 9.14 31.86 12.04
C ASP A 447 9.11 32.05 10.52
N GLY A 448 8.60 33.19 10.06
CA GLY A 448 8.49 33.52 8.64
C GLY A 448 7.28 32.88 7.92
N HIS A 449 6.49 32.05 8.60
CA HIS A 449 5.37 31.30 8.01
C HIS A 449 4.06 31.42 8.82
N PRO A 450 3.58 32.63 9.16
CA PRO A 450 2.43 32.79 10.07
C PRO A 450 1.11 32.20 9.55
N ASP A 451 0.94 32.12 8.22
CA ASP A 451 -0.29 31.68 7.57
C ASP A 451 -0.30 30.19 7.19
N GLY A 452 0.76 29.46 7.51
CA GLY A 452 0.82 28.02 7.25
C GLY A 452 -0.21 27.22 8.06
N PHE A 453 -0.49 26.00 7.60
CA PHE A 453 -1.48 25.10 8.18
C PHE A 453 -0.87 24.32 9.36
N TRP A 454 -0.35 25.06 10.34
CA TRP A 454 0.44 24.51 11.43
C TRP A 454 -0.41 23.93 12.54
N ILE A 455 -0.03 22.73 12.98
CA ILE A 455 -0.43 22.15 14.26
C ILE A 455 0.74 21.32 14.78
N GLY A 456 1.12 21.54 16.03
CA GLY A 456 2.26 20.90 16.66
C GLY A 456 1.93 19.51 17.21
N PRO A 457 2.97 18.73 17.54
CA PRO A 457 2.82 17.45 18.23
C PRO A 457 2.06 17.62 19.54
N THR A 458 0.98 16.86 19.71
CA THR A 458 0.12 16.89 20.90
C THR A 458 0.09 15.50 21.53
N LEU A 459 0.34 15.43 22.85
CA LEU A 459 0.28 14.20 23.63
C LEU A 459 -0.85 14.29 24.65
N LEU A 460 -1.79 13.35 24.58
CA LEU A 460 -2.95 13.25 25.45
C LEU A 460 -2.82 12.03 26.34
N ASP A 461 -3.01 12.18 27.65
CA ASP A 461 -3.00 11.06 28.61
C ASP A 461 -4.33 10.93 29.36
N GLY A 462 -4.61 9.71 29.82
CA GLY A 462 -5.85 9.36 30.50
C GLY A 462 -7.06 9.26 29.58
N VAL A 463 -6.83 9.04 28.28
CA VAL A 463 -7.89 8.94 27.26
C VAL A 463 -8.77 7.71 27.53
N GLN A 464 -10.08 7.89 27.40
CA GLN A 464 -11.10 6.85 27.58
C GLN A 464 -11.72 6.44 26.24
N VAL A 465 -12.12 5.17 26.13
CA VAL A 465 -12.62 4.54 24.89
C VAL A 465 -13.84 5.24 24.26
N GLY A 466 -14.63 5.96 25.06
CA GLY A 466 -15.83 6.67 24.58
C GLY A 466 -15.60 8.12 24.11
N GLN A 467 -14.38 8.65 24.25
CA GLN A 467 -14.08 10.03 23.88
C GLN A 467 -13.76 10.15 22.39
N SER A 468 -14.12 11.27 21.77
CA SER A 468 -13.93 11.50 20.32
C SER A 468 -12.46 11.37 19.88
N VAL A 469 -11.52 11.79 20.72
CA VAL A 469 -10.07 11.63 20.48
C VAL A 469 -9.63 10.18 20.42
N TYR A 470 -10.40 9.23 20.97
CA TYR A 470 -10.17 7.79 20.84
C TYR A 470 -10.94 7.18 19.67
N THR A 471 -12.24 7.48 19.55
CA THR A 471 -13.12 6.79 18.57
C THR A 471 -12.82 7.19 17.13
N ASP A 472 -12.46 8.45 16.90
CA ASP A 472 -12.34 8.99 15.56
C ASP A 472 -10.89 8.94 15.07
N GLU A 473 -10.72 8.72 13.77
CA GLU A 473 -9.44 8.97 13.10
C GLU A 473 -9.22 10.49 12.98
N ILE A 474 -8.30 11.01 13.82
CA ILE A 474 -7.94 12.44 13.85
C ILE A 474 -7.12 12.82 12.61
N PHE A 475 -6.21 11.92 12.19
CA PHE A 475 -5.31 12.11 11.05
C PHE A 475 -4.43 13.36 11.15
N GLY A 476 -3.90 13.62 12.34
CA GLY A 476 -3.02 14.76 12.64
C GLY A 476 -2.02 14.37 13.74
N PRO A 477 -1.13 15.29 14.17
CA PRO A 477 -0.04 14.96 15.09
C PRO A 477 -0.53 14.93 16.54
N VAL A 478 -1.49 14.05 16.83
CA VAL A 478 -2.13 13.85 18.14
C VAL A 478 -1.99 12.39 18.56
N LEU A 479 -1.24 12.14 19.62
CA LEU A 479 -1.02 10.82 20.19
C LEU A 479 -1.81 10.67 21.50
N CYS A 480 -2.67 9.66 21.57
CA CYS A 480 -3.46 9.35 22.76
C CYS A 480 -2.79 8.24 23.57
N VAL A 481 -2.79 8.35 24.90
CA VAL A 481 -2.38 7.29 25.83
C VAL A 481 -3.58 6.79 26.60
N VAL A 482 -3.83 5.49 26.51
CA VAL A 482 -4.85 4.75 27.25
C VAL A 482 -4.15 3.82 28.24
N ARG A 483 -4.66 3.77 29.47
CA ARG A 483 -4.14 2.88 30.53
C ARG A 483 -4.90 1.57 30.50
N ALA A 484 -4.20 0.44 30.63
CA ALA A 484 -4.81 -0.88 30.76
C ALA A 484 -4.17 -1.64 31.93
N ALA A 485 -4.98 -2.32 32.74
CA ALA A 485 -4.50 -3.07 33.90
C ALA A 485 -3.86 -4.41 33.52
N SER A 486 -4.07 -4.88 32.29
CA SER A 486 -3.56 -6.18 31.84
C SER A 486 -3.43 -6.29 30.32
N TYR A 487 -2.69 -7.30 29.88
CA TYR A 487 -2.61 -7.71 28.48
C TYR A 487 -4.00 -8.00 27.88
N ASP A 488 -4.87 -8.72 28.60
CA ASP A 488 -6.18 -9.12 28.07
C ASP A 488 -7.10 -7.92 27.84
N GLU A 489 -7.03 -6.92 28.73
CA GLU A 489 -7.72 -5.65 28.55
C GLU A 489 -7.16 -4.89 27.35
N ALA A 490 -5.83 -4.78 27.23
CA ALA A 490 -5.18 -4.08 26.12
C ALA A 490 -5.52 -4.70 24.75
N VAL A 491 -5.54 -6.03 24.64
CA VAL A 491 -5.99 -6.72 23.41
C VAL A 491 -7.49 -6.52 23.19
N GLY A 492 -8.28 -6.48 24.25
CA GLY A 492 -9.71 -6.18 24.19
C GLY A 492 -10.00 -4.82 23.54
N LEU A 493 -9.21 -3.80 23.85
CA LEU A 493 -9.33 -2.47 23.23
C LEU A 493 -9.16 -2.51 21.71
N VAL A 494 -8.22 -3.32 21.21
CA VAL A 494 -7.97 -3.46 19.77
C VAL A 494 -9.11 -4.22 19.09
N ARG A 495 -9.56 -5.32 19.70
CA ARG A 495 -10.67 -6.12 19.16
C ARG A 495 -11.98 -5.33 19.08
N ASP A 496 -12.25 -4.48 20.06
CA ASP A 496 -13.51 -3.74 20.13
C ASP A 496 -13.48 -2.44 19.29
N ASN A 497 -12.35 -2.14 18.64
CA ASN A 497 -12.20 -1.04 17.69
C ASN A 497 -12.81 -1.42 16.32
N ALA A 498 -13.53 -0.49 15.70
CA ALA A 498 -14.08 -0.68 14.36
C ALA A 498 -12.98 -0.82 13.29
N TYR A 499 -11.84 -0.17 13.50
CA TYR A 499 -10.70 -0.22 12.59
C TYR A 499 -9.74 -1.35 12.94
N GLY A 500 -9.29 -2.08 11.92
CA GLY A 500 -8.33 -3.18 12.05
C GLY A 500 -7.15 -3.06 11.08
N ASN A 501 -6.66 -1.84 10.81
CA ASN A 501 -5.59 -1.62 9.84
C ASN A 501 -4.25 -2.20 10.31
N GLY A 502 -3.64 -1.58 11.32
CA GLY A 502 -2.37 -2.01 11.90
C GLY A 502 -2.38 -1.99 13.43
N VAL A 503 -1.54 -2.81 14.03
CA VAL A 503 -1.35 -2.86 15.48
C VAL A 503 0.08 -3.25 15.81
N ALA A 504 0.62 -2.77 16.93
CA ALA A 504 1.93 -3.14 17.43
C ALA A 504 1.89 -3.59 18.90
N ILE A 505 2.77 -4.52 19.26
CA ILE A 505 3.10 -4.86 20.65
C ILE A 505 4.59 -4.67 20.91
N PHE A 506 4.94 -4.08 22.05
CA PHE A 506 6.31 -3.94 22.53
C PHE A 506 6.49 -4.79 23.78
N THR A 507 7.43 -5.74 23.72
CA THR A 507 7.69 -6.74 24.76
C THR A 507 9.00 -7.48 24.47
N ARG A 508 9.62 -8.05 25.50
CA ARG A 508 10.78 -8.96 25.39
C ARG A 508 10.36 -10.43 25.53
N ASP A 509 9.11 -10.70 25.92
CA ASP A 509 8.57 -12.04 26.08
C ASP A 509 8.05 -12.63 24.76
N GLY A 510 8.68 -13.72 24.31
CA GLY A 510 8.27 -14.43 23.09
C GLY A 510 6.90 -15.11 23.21
N GLY A 511 6.48 -15.47 24.42
CA GLY A 511 5.17 -16.06 24.67
C GLY A 511 4.04 -15.05 24.44
N ALA A 512 4.18 -13.85 25.00
CA ALA A 512 3.28 -12.72 24.85
C ALA A 512 3.21 -12.27 23.39
N ALA A 513 4.35 -12.14 22.72
CA ALA A 513 4.39 -11.80 21.29
C ALA A 513 3.62 -12.82 20.43
N ARG A 514 3.85 -14.12 20.66
CA ARG A 514 3.19 -15.20 19.91
C ARG A 514 1.72 -15.39 20.27
N ARG A 515 1.32 -15.00 21.48
CA ARG A 515 -0.08 -14.94 21.89
C ARG A 515 -0.78 -13.75 21.22
N PHE A 516 -0.14 -12.59 21.21
CA PHE A 516 -0.65 -11.37 20.59
C PHE A 516 -0.91 -11.54 19.10
N THR A 517 0.06 -12.08 18.36
CA THR A 517 -0.10 -12.33 16.92
C THR A 517 -1.20 -13.35 16.58
N PHE A 518 -1.67 -14.12 17.57
CA PHE A 518 -2.78 -15.05 17.39
C PHE A 518 -4.12 -14.45 17.84
N ASP A 519 -4.12 -13.68 18.93
CA ASP A 519 -5.35 -13.16 19.58
C ASP A 519 -5.86 -11.87 18.93
N VAL A 520 -5.00 -11.03 18.35
CA VAL A 520 -5.37 -9.69 17.89
C VAL A 520 -6.10 -9.71 16.53
N GLU A 521 -7.13 -8.88 16.40
CA GLU A 521 -7.93 -8.76 15.18
C GLU A 521 -7.52 -7.51 14.38
N ALA A 522 -6.40 -7.61 13.66
CA ALA A 522 -5.92 -6.57 12.74
C ALA A 522 -5.19 -7.19 11.54
N GLY A 523 -5.23 -6.52 10.39
CA GLY A 523 -4.63 -7.03 9.15
C GLY A 523 -3.10 -7.00 9.13
N MET A 524 -2.49 -6.08 9.88
CA MET A 524 -1.02 -5.92 9.94
C MET A 524 -0.55 -5.83 11.40
N VAL A 525 0.35 -6.74 11.79
CA VAL A 525 0.77 -6.90 13.19
C VAL A 525 2.28 -6.72 13.34
N GLY A 526 2.69 -5.81 14.22
CA GLY A 526 4.08 -5.54 14.56
C GLY A 526 4.45 -6.07 15.94
N VAL A 527 5.63 -6.70 16.06
CA VAL A 527 6.25 -7.05 17.34
C VAL A 527 7.54 -6.26 17.44
N ASN A 528 7.60 -5.30 18.35
CA ASN A 528 8.65 -4.29 18.47
C ASN A 528 8.89 -3.49 17.17
N VAL A 529 7.85 -3.37 16.33
CA VAL A 529 7.82 -2.60 15.09
C VAL A 529 6.54 -1.77 15.09
N PRO A 530 6.61 -0.43 15.21
CA PRO A 530 5.42 0.39 15.43
C PRO A 530 4.57 0.57 14.16
N ILE A 531 5.20 0.52 12.99
CA ILE A 531 4.55 0.64 11.68
C ILE A 531 4.80 -0.67 10.91
N PRO A 532 3.94 -1.69 11.07
CA PRO A 532 4.14 -3.00 10.43
C PRO A 532 3.67 -3.01 8.96
N VAL A 533 4.08 -2.00 8.18
CA VAL A 533 3.76 -1.94 6.74
C VAL A 533 4.48 -3.10 6.03
N PRO A 534 3.74 -3.99 5.33
CA PRO A 534 4.34 -5.10 4.61
C PRO A 534 5.29 -4.61 3.51
N MET A 535 6.35 -5.38 3.26
CA MET A 535 7.20 -5.18 2.09
C MET A 535 6.40 -5.45 0.80
N ALA A 536 6.86 -4.89 -0.33
CA ALA A 536 6.14 -4.95 -1.61
C ALA A 536 5.82 -6.35 -2.15
N TYR A 537 6.56 -7.39 -1.73
CA TYR A 537 6.33 -8.79 -2.07
C TYR A 537 5.32 -9.51 -1.15
N TYR A 538 4.83 -8.81 -0.12
CA TYR A 538 3.60 -9.10 0.60
C TYR A 538 2.52 -8.07 0.17
N SER A 539 1.33 -8.14 0.77
CA SER A 539 0.18 -7.31 0.38
C SER A 539 -0.33 -6.49 1.56
N PHE A 540 -0.68 -5.22 1.32
CA PHE A 540 -1.20 -4.31 2.34
C PHE A 540 -2.72 -4.38 2.41
N GLY A 541 -3.27 -4.56 3.61
CA GLY A 541 -4.70 -4.54 3.84
C GLY A 541 -5.04 -4.70 5.31
N GLY A 542 -5.95 -3.86 5.79
CA GLY A 542 -6.53 -3.96 7.12
C GLY A 542 -7.71 -4.93 7.18
N TRP A 543 -8.27 -5.10 8.38
CA TRP A 543 -9.52 -5.80 8.66
C TRP A 543 -10.58 -4.83 9.20
N GLY A 544 -11.80 -5.32 9.39
CA GLY A 544 -12.93 -4.51 9.87
C GLY A 544 -13.24 -3.36 8.91
N ASP A 545 -13.47 -2.17 9.44
CA ASP A 545 -13.82 -0.99 8.64
C ASP A 545 -12.61 -0.34 7.93
N SER A 546 -11.44 -0.97 7.99
CA SER A 546 -10.23 -0.54 7.29
C SER A 546 -10.08 -1.15 5.88
N LEU A 547 -10.91 -2.12 5.49
CA LEU A 547 -10.91 -2.70 4.14
C LEU A 547 -12.28 -3.25 3.74
N PHE A 548 -12.72 -2.90 2.53
CA PHE A 548 -13.90 -3.47 1.89
C PHE A 548 -13.48 -4.20 0.61
N GLY A 549 -13.81 -5.50 0.55
CA GLY A 549 -13.33 -6.43 -0.47
C GLY A 549 -12.67 -7.64 0.17
N ASP A 550 -12.28 -8.61 -0.66
CA ASP A 550 -11.60 -9.84 -0.23
C ASP A 550 -10.10 -9.84 -0.58
N THR A 551 -9.62 -8.80 -1.27
CA THR A 551 -8.27 -8.73 -1.82
C THR A 551 -7.53 -7.49 -1.30
N HIS A 552 -6.28 -7.69 -0.88
CA HIS A 552 -5.37 -6.63 -0.42
C HIS A 552 -4.70 -5.90 -1.60
N VAL A 553 -4.08 -4.74 -1.35
CA VAL A 553 -3.35 -3.99 -2.40
C VAL A 553 -1.89 -4.44 -2.53
N HIS A 554 -1.36 -4.30 -3.75
CA HIS A 554 -0.02 -4.70 -4.20
C HIS A 554 0.36 -6.15 -3.86
N GLY A 555 1.61 -6.54 -4.12
CA GLY A 555 2.08 -7.89 -3.89
C GLY A 555 1.31 -8.97 -4.66
N PRO A 556 1.31 -10.23 -4.18
CA PRO A 556 0.58 -11.33 -4.79
C PRO A 556 -0.94 -11.10 -4.90
N GLU A 557 -1.53 -10.41 -3.92
CA GLU A 557 -2.97 -10.10 -3.91
C GLU A 557 -3.32 -9.07 -5.00
N GLY A 558 -2.46 -8.07 -5.23
CA GLY A 558 -2.59 -7.16 -6.37
C GLY A 558 -2.55 -7.90 -7.72
N VAL A 559 -1.67 -8.88 -7.88
CA VAL A 559 -1.64 -9.73 -9.10
C VAL A 559 -2.93 -10.53 -9.24
N HIS A 560 -3.49 -11.03 -8.13
CA HIS A 560 -4.79 -11.69 -8.13
C HIS A 560 -5.91 -10.74 -8.56
N PHE A 561 -6.01 -9.56 -7.94
CA PHE A 561 -7.03 -8.55 -8.24
C PHE A 561 -7.04 -8.14 -9.71
N TYR A 562 -5.86 -7.85 -10.26
CA TYR A 562 -5.68 -7.35 -11.62
C TYR A 562 -5.67 -8.44 -12.70
N THR A 563 -5.93 -9.71 -12.34
CA THR A 563 -6.05 -10.81 -13.30
C THR A 563 -7.32 -11.64 -13.09
N ARG A 564 -7.72 -12.38 -14.12
CA ARG A 564 -8.79 -13.37 -14.06
C ARG A 564 -8.26 -14.72 -14.51
N GLY A 565 -8.61 -15.75 -13.74
CA GLY A 565 -8.29 -17.13 -14.06
C GLY A 565 -9.10 -17.64 -15.25
N LYS A 566 -8.43 -18.39 -16.12
CA LYS A 566 -9.04 -19.22 -17.16
C LYS A 566 -8.47 -20.62 -17.02
N VAL A 567 -9.32 -21.64 -17.07
CA VAL A 567 -8.89 -23.05 -17.11
C VAL A 567 -9.17 -23.59 -18.49
N VAL A 568 -8.18 -24.27 -19.08
CA VAL A 568 -8.30 -24.96 -20.35
C VAL A 568 -8.19 -26.45 -20.08
N THR A 569 -9.14 -27.21 -20.62
CA THR A 569 -9.13 -28.67 -20.65
C THR A 569 -8.99 -29.08 -22.11
N GLU A 570 -7.89 -29.74 -22.44
CA GLU A 570 -7.45 -29.95 -23.81
C GLU A 570 -7.31 -31.45 -24.09
N ARG A 571 -7.87 -31.89 -25.22
CA ARG A 571 -7.70 -33.23 -25.79
C ARG A 571 -7.70 -33.11 -27.29
N TRP A 572 -6.82 -33.86 -27.94
CA TRP A 572 -6.78 -33.97 -29.40
C TRP A 572 -7.17 -35.39 -29.81
N ALA A 573 -8.45 -35.58 -30.16
CA ALA A 573 -8.94 -36.88 -30.61
C ALA A 573 -8.27 -37.28 -31.94
N ASP A 574 -7.92 -38.55 -32.07
CA ASP A 574 -7.44 -39.10 -33.34
C ASP A 574 -8.56 -38.93 -34.41
N PRO A 575 -8.30 -38.26 -35.55
CA PRO A 575 -9.27 -38.11 -36.63
C PRO A 575 -9.84 -39.42 -37.20
N SER A 576 -9.22 -40.57 -36.89
CA SER A 576 -9.61 -41.91 -37.32
C SER A 576 -10.71 -42.55 -36.47
N THR A 577 -10.98 -42.07 -35.25
CA THR A 577 -11.93 -42.67 -34.28
C THR A 577 -13.29 -41.98 -34.24
N ARG A 578 -13.79 -41.46 -35.37
CA ARG A 578 -15.02 -40.64 -35.46
C ARG A 578 -16.29 -41.39 -35.01
N GLY A 579 -17.03 -40.78 -34.07
CA GLY A 579 -18.39 -41.18 -33.64
C GLY A 579 -18.90 -40.27 -32.51
N PRO A 580 -20.23 -40.12 -32.29
CA PRO A 580 -20.74 -39.34 -31.17
C PRO A 580 -20.49 -40.08 -29.85
N ASP A 581 -19.66 -39.49 -28.99
CA ASP A 581 -19.49 -39.87 -27.60
C ASP A 581 -20.15 -38.81 -26.71
N LEU A 582 -21.25 -39.19 -26.07
CA LEU A 582 -22.06 -38.31 -25.19
C LEU A 582 -21.65 -38.46 -23.70
N GLY A 583 -20.61 -39.23 -23.41
CA GLY A 583 -20.11 -39.44 -22.06
C GLY A 583 -19.44 -38.19 -21.47
N PHE A 584 -19.72 -37.90 -20.20
CA PHE A 584 -18.92 -36.96 -19.42
C PHE A 584 -17.50 -37.57 -19.23
N PRO A 585 -16.41 -36.79 -19.29
CA PRO A 585 -15.06 -37.35 -19.08
C PRO A 585 -14.98 -38.06 -17.71
N THR A 586 -14.69 -39.36 -17.72
CA THR A 586 -14.52 -40.18 -16.51
C THR A 586 -13.07 -40.65 -16.36
N HIS A 587 -12.70 -41.14 -15.18
CA HIS A 587 -11.33 -41.59 -14.84
C HIS A 587 -10.94 -42.96 -15.42
N ASN A 588 -11.72 -43.53 -16.35
CA ASN A 588 -11.50 -44.87 -16.90
C ASN A 588 -11.16 -44.80 -18.38
#